data_AF-A0A3J4MH64-F1
#
_entry.id   AF-A0A3J4MH64-F1
#
_cell.length_a   1.000
_cell.length_b   1.000
_cell.length_c   1.000
_cell.angle_alpha   90.00
_cell.angle_beta   90.00
_cell.angle_gamma   90.00
#
_symmetry.space_group_name_H-M   'P 1'
#
loop_
_entity.id
_entity.type
_entity.pdbx_description
1 polymer ?
#
loop_
_entity_poly.entity_id
_entity_poly.type
_entity_poly.pdbx_seq_one_letter_code
_entity_poly.pdbx_strand_id
1 'polypeptide(L)'
;MNTISCHTVIPPYILRRIIANGSAPQQRCARLTLTHVQTLMAHKPVKSPVAHPAHPGRLERDIYDAKQGQELPGLQVRHEGQPSNGDIAVDEAYNYLGITHDFFWKIYHRDSLDNKGLALTGTVHYGRDYQNAFWNGQQMVFGDGDGEIFNRFTSSIDVVAHELTHGVTETEAGLIYFGQSGALNESLSDVLGSLVKQFHLQQTAGQADWIIGEGLLAKGINGKGLRSMAAPGTAYDDPLLGKDPQPAHMQNFIKTREDNGGVHLNSGIPNRAFYLAACQIGGYAWEKAGYAWYDTLCDRNLAQNASFADFAGLTIAHGEKRSGQTVASAIEQAWKTVGVL
;
A
#
# COMPACT_ATOMS: atom_id res chain seq x y z
N MET A 1 -15.41 -16.97 9.39
CA MET A 1 -15.74 -16.38 8.08
C MET A 1 -14.82 -15.19 7.90
N ASN A 2 -13.82 -15.29 7.01
CA ASN A 2 -12.86 -14.20 6.80
C ASN A 2 -13.56 -13.05 6.07
N THR A 3 -13.79 -11.95 6.78
CA THR A 3 -14.39 -10.75 6.21
C THR A 3 -13.30 -9.85 5.63
N ILE A 4 -13.37 -9.54 4.34
CA ILE A 4 -12.47 -8.60 3.67
C ILE A 4 -12.85 -7.18 4.09
N SER A 5 -11.84 -6.36 4.40
CA SER A 5 -12.01 -4.90 4.49
C SER A 5 -11.56 -4.31 3.16
N CYS A 6 -12.33 -3.40 2.57
CA CYS A 6 -11.84 -2.66 1.41
C CYS A 6 -10.80 -1.65 1.91
N HIS A 7 -9.58 -1.74 1.37
CA HIS A 7 -8.48 -0.83 1.66
C HIS A 7 -8.44 0.24 0.56
N THR A 8 -8.09 1.49 0.89
CA THR A 8 -8.10 2.55 -0.12
C THR A 8 -6.93 3.51 0.09
N VAL A 9 -6.14 3.78 -0.95
CA VAL A 9 -4.90 4.56 -0.83
C VAL A 9 -5.12 5.99 -0.34
N ILE A 10 -6.19 6.67 -0.77
CA ILE A 10 -6.50 8.03 -0.32
C ILE A 10 -7.31 7.96 0.99
N PRO A 11 -6.73 8.40 2.12
CA PRO A 11 -7.44 8.37 3.40
C PRO A 11 -8.64 9.32 3.39
N PRO A 12 -9.74 8.99 4.10
CA PRO A 12 -10.94 9.83 4.16
C PRO A 12 -10.68 11.27 4.60
N TYR A 13 -9.66 11.53 5.44
CA TYR A 13 -9.35 12.87 5.89
C TYR A 13 -8.83 13.79 4.77
N ILE A 14 -8.12 13.25 3.77
CA ILE A 14 -7.65 14.02 2.61
C ILE A 14 -8.85 14.46 1.77
N LEU A 15 -9.76 13.53 1.46
CA LEU A 15 -10.98 13.85 0.71
C LEU A 15 -11.82 14.90 1.45
N ARG A 16 -12.00 14.76 2.77
CA ARG A 16 -12.68 15.78 3.60
C ARG A 16 -12.01 17.15 3.53
N ARG A 17 -10.69 17.20 3.46
CA ARG A 17 -9.94 18.46 3.33
C ARG A 17 -10.19 19.11 1.97
N ILE A 18 -10.18 18.34 0.89
CA ILE A 18 -10.52 18.83 -0.47
C ILE A 18 -11.96 19.37 -0.49
N ILE A 19 -12.90 18.65 0.13
CA ILE A 19 -14.31 19.08 0.24
C ILE A 19 -14.45 20.43 0.94
N ALA A 20 -13.60 20.70 1.93
CA ALA A 20 -13.67 21.93 2.71
C ALA A 20 -12.97 23.13 2.05
N ASN A 21 -11.95 22.91 1.21
CA ASN A 21 -11.06 23.97 0.72
C ASN A 21 -10.98 24.09 -0.81
N GLY A 22 -11.49 23.11 -1.56
CA GLY A 22 -11.38 23.05 -3.02
C GLY A 22 -12.39 23.91 -3.77
N SER A 23 -12.19 24.01 -5.07
CA SER A 23 -13.16 24.58 -6.02
C SER A 23 -14.42 23.70 -6.12
N ALA A 24 -15.53 24.24 -6.66
CA ALA A 24 -16.76 23.45 -6.80
C ALA A 24 -16.59 22.12 -7.56
N PRO A 25 -15.83 22.06 -8.68
CA PRO A 25 -15.47 20.80 -9.33
C PRO A 25 -14.69 19.83 -8.42
N GLN A 26 -13.62 20.29 -7.77
CA GLN A 26 -12.79 19.49 -6.87
C GLN A 26 -13.60 18.91 -5.71
N GLN A 27 -14.45 19.73 -5.08
CA GLN A 27 -15.33 19.28 -4.02
C GLN A 27 -16.31 18.21 -4.48
N ARG A 28 -16.81 18.30 -5.73
CA ARG A 28 -17.73 17.30 -6.29
C ARG A 28 -17.03 15.95 -6.48
N CYS A 29 -15.85 15.92 -7.07
CA CYS A 29 -15.06 14.69 -7.26
C CYS A 29 -14.73 14.04 -5.91
N ALA A 30 -14.28 14.84 -4.94
CA ALA A 30 -13.94 14.34 -3.61
C ALA A 30 -15.16 13.81 -2.83
N ARG A 31 -16.34 14.46 -2.93
CA ARG A 31 -17.59 13.96 -2.31
C ARG A 31 -18.02 12.62 -2.90
N LEU A 32 -18.03 12.51 -4.23
CA LEU A 32 -18.42 11.28 -4.92
C LEU A 32 -17.49 10.12 -4.53
N THR A 33 -16.18 10.39 -4.52
CA THR A 33 -15.17 9.42 -4.10
C THR A 33 -15.37 9.02 -2.64
N LEU A 34 -15.53 9.98 -1.72
CA LEU A 34 -15.69 9.71 -0.29
C LEU A 34 -16.95 8.88 0.02
N THR A 35 -18.08 9.20 -0.61
CA THR A 35 -19.33 8.44 -0.44
C THR A 35 -19.17 7.00 -0.92
N HIS A 36 -18.46 6.80 -2.04
CA HIS A 36 -18.19 5.46 -2.53
C HIS A 36 -17.26 4.67 -1.59
N VAL A 37 -16.16 5.27 -1.13
CA VAL A 37 -15.23 4.67 -0.15
C VAL A 37 -15.97 4.24 1.11
N GLN A 38 -16.85 5.09 1.64
CA GLN A 38 -17.67 4.75 2.82
C GLN A 38 -18.58 3.55 2.56
N THR A 39 -19.14 3.45 1.35
CA THR A 39 -19.95 2.29 0.94
C THR A 39 -19.11 1.02 0.88
N LEU A 40 -17.90 1.10 0.30
CA LEU A 40 -16.97 -0.02 0.23
C LEU A 40 -16.51 -0.50 1.61
N MET A 41 -16.22 0.41 2.53
CA MET A 41 -15.83 0.06 3.90
C MET A 41 -16.99 -0.57 4.69
N ALA A 42 -18.24 -0.23 4.36
CA ALA A 42 -19.42 -0.80 5.00
C ALA A 42 -19.79 -2.18 4.44
N HIS A 43 -19.50 -2.45 3.17
CA HIS A 43 -19.85 -3.72 2.51
C HIS A 43 -18.65 -4.66 2.47
N LYS A 44 -18.82 -5.86 3.03
CA LYS A 44 -17.81 -6.92 3.01
C LYS A 44 -18.03 -7.78 1.76
N PRO A 45 -17.22 -7.67 0.70
CA PRO A 45 -17.43 -8.47 -0.50
C PRO A 45 -17.28 -9.97 -0.17
N VAL A 46 -18.16 -10.78 -0.76
CA VAL A 46 -18.09 -12.24 -0.66
C VAL A 46 -16.98 -12.73 -1.60
N LYS A 47 -16.05 -13.56 -1.13
CA LYS A 47 -15.03 -14.17 -1.98
C LYS A 47 -15.69 -15.13 -2.97
N SER A 48 -15.57 -14.85 -4.26
CA SER A 48 -15.82 -15.83 -5.31
C SER A 48 -14.62 -16.79 -5.42
N PRO A 49 -14.82 -18.05 -5.82
CA PRO A 49 -13.71 -18.94 -6.14
C PRO A 49 -12.91 -18.35 -7.30
N VAL A 50 -11.61 -18.15 -7.09
CA VAL A 50 -10.68 -17.73 -8.15
C VAL A 50 -9.90 -18.96 -8.60
N ALA A 51 -9.70 -19.12 -9.91
CA ALA A 51 -8.90 -20.20 -10.47
C ALA A 51 -7.41 -19.93 -10.25
N HIS A 52 -6.66 -20.98 -9.93
CA HIS A 52 -5.21 -20.91 -9.73
C HIS A 52 -4.48 -21.58 -10.90
N PRO A 53 -3.36 -21.02 -11.39
CA PRO A 53 -2.47 -21.66 -12.34
C PRO A 53 -1.95 -22.99 -11.80
N ALA A 54 -1.64 -23.92 -12.70
CA ALA A 54 -1.13 -25.23 -12.32
C ALA A 54 0.35 -25.23 -11.89
N HIS A 55 1.10 -24.14 -12.11
CA HIS A 55 2.54 -24.07 -11.90
C HIS A 55 2.92 -22.90 -10.98
N PRO A 56 3.64 -23.15 -9.88
CA PRO A 56 4.07 -22.10 -8.97
C PRO A 56 4.94 -21.03 -9.63
N GLY A 57 4.69 -19.77 -9.29
CA GLY A 57 5.43 -18.61 -9.79
C GLY A 57 5.06 -18.21 -11.22
N ARG A 58 4.05 -18.84 -11.82
CA ARG A 58 3.54 -18.44 -13.12
C ARG A 58 2.57 -17.27 -12.95
N LEU A 59 3.00 -16.11 -13.42
CA LEU A 59 2.16 -14.92 -13.52
C LEU A 59 1.01 -15.14 -14.50
N GLU A 60 -0.20 -14.81 -14.06
CA GLU A 60 -1.38 -14.64 -14.92
C GLU A 60 -2.02 -13.29 -14.56
N ARG A 61 -2.29 -12.46 -15.57
CA ARG A 61 -2.88 -11.12 -15.42
C ARG A 61 -4.06 -10.94 -16.36
N ASP A 62 -5.05 -10.20 -15.88
CA ASP A 62 -6.17 -9.72 -16.69
C ASP A 62 -6.51 -8.27 -16.36
N ILE A 63 -6.43 -7.40 -17.37
CA ILE A 63 -6.73 -5.98 -17.26
C ILE A 63 -8.04 -5.66 -17.99
N TYR A 64 -8.89 -4.91 -17.30
CA TYR A 64 -10.20 -4.49 -17.75
C TYR A 64 -10.31 -2.96 -17.76
N ASP A 65 -11.24 -2.47 -18.56
CA ASP A 65 -11.61 -1.06 -18.69
C ASP A 65 -13.07 -0.88 -18.26
N ALA A 66 -13.30 -0.10 -17.20
CA ALA A 66 -14.64 0.23 -16.71
C ALA A 66 -15.33 1.32 -17.55
N LYS A 67 -14.64 1.92 -18.52
CA LYS A 67 -15.13 2.96 -19.45
C LYS A 67 -15.79 4.13 -18.73
N GLN A 68 -15.17 4.60 -17.65
CA GLN A 68 -15.69 5.67 -16.79
C GLN A 68 -16.99 5.30 -16.04
N GLY A 69 -17.40 4.03 -16.11
CA GLY A 69 -18.48 3.43 -15.32
C GLY A 69 -17.97 2.89 -13.99
N GLN A 70 -18.88 2.37 -13.18
CA GLN A 70 -18.55 1.78 -11.86
C GLN A 70 -18.88 0.28 -11.78
N GLU A 71 -19.22 -0.34 -12.90
CA GLU A 71 -19.44 -1.80 -12.99
C GLU A 71 -18.09 -2.51 -13.12
N LEU A 72 -17.88 -3.54 -12.28
CA LEU A 72 -16.66 -4.35 -12.26
C LEU A 72 -16.92 -5.77 -12.80
N PRO A 73 -15.94 -6.41 -13.48
CA PRO A 73 -14.63 -5.85 -13.82
C PRO A 73 -14.64 -4.92 -15.05
N GLY A 74 -15.74 -4.87 -15.82
CA GLY A 74 -15.81 -4.09 -17.06
C GLY A 74 -15.42 -4.89 -18.31
N LEU A 75 -14.88 -4.22 -19.33
CA LEU A 75 -14.47 -4.86 -20.60
C LEU A 75 -13.02 -5.34 -20.52
N GLN A 76 -12.74 -6.61 -20.80
CA GLN A 76 -11.35 -7.10 -20.87
C GLN A 76 -10.63 -6.42 -22.03
N VAL A 77 -9.48 -5.80 -21.74
CA VAL A 77 -8.67 -5.05 -22.72
C VAL A 77 -7.26 -5.61 -22.88
N ARG A 78 -6.75 -6.36 -21.89
CA ARG A 78 -5.44 -7.01 -21.99
C ARG A 78 -5.33 -8.24 -21.08
N HIS A 79 -4.97 -9.40 -21.63
CA HIS A 79 -4.66 -10.62 -20.85
C HIS A 79 -3.15 -10.92 -20.85
N GLU A 80 -2.73 -11.92 -20.07
CA GLU A 80 -1.33 -12.36 -19.98
C GLU A 80 -0.73 -12.69 -21.37
N GLY A 81 0.44 -12.14 -21.68
CA GLY A 81 1.07 -12.25 -23.00
C GLY A 81 0.49 -11.39 -24.13
N GLN A 82 -0.65 -10.72 -23.94
CA GLN A 82 -1.22 -9.83 -24.96
C GLN A 82 -0.40 -8.51 -25.09
N PRO A 83 -0.10 -8.04 -26.32
CA PRO A 83 0.59 -6.78 -26.52
C PRO A 83 -0.21 -5.57 -26.01
N SER A 84 0.48 -4.44 -25.81
CA SER A 84 -0.14 -3.16 -25.44
C SER A 84 -1.24 -2.77 -26.44
N ASN A 85 -2.32 -2.20 -25.93
CA ASN A 85 -3.40 -1.61 -26.72
C ASN A 85 -3.21 -0.09 -26.94
N GLY A 86 -2.10 0.49 -26.45
CA GLY A 86 -1.77 1.92 -26.55
C GLY A 86 -2.34 2.81 -25.43
N ASP A 87 -3.11 2.25 -24.49
CA ASP A 87 -3.60 2.98 -23.33
C ASP A 87 -2.58 2.94 -22.19
N ILE A 88 -2.15 4.12 -21.73
CA ILE A 88 -1.11 4.24 -20.70
C ILE A 88 -1.56 3.69 -19.34
N ALA A 89 -2.83 3.84 -18.97
CA ALA A 89 -3.32 3.31 -17.69
C ALA A 89 -3.35 1.78 -17.71
N VAL A 90 -3.75 1.19 -18.85
CA VAL A 90 -3.70 -0.27 -19.07
C VAL A 90 -2.26 -0.77 -19.05
N ASP A 91 -1.33 -0.07 -19.70
CA ASP A 91 0.08 -0.44 -19.72
C ASP A 91 0.72 -0.37 -18.34
N GLU A 92 0.49 0.71 -17.58
CA GLU A 92 0.98 0.87 -16.22
C GLU A 92 0.40 -0.21 -15.28
N ALA A 93 -0.92 -0.42 -15.29
CA ALA A 93 -1.55 -1.45 -14.47
C ALA A 93 -0.99 -2.85 -14.80
N TYR A 94 -0.92 -3.20 -16.09
CA TYR A 94 -0.37 -4.48 -16.54
C TYR A 94 1.08 -4.69 -16.08
N ASN A 95 1.93 -3.67 -16.25
CA ASN A 95 3.34 -3.72 -15.92
C ASN A 95 3.56 -3.78 -14.40
N TYR A 96 2.89 -2.93 -13.62
CA TYR A 96 3.10 -2.83 -12.18
C TYR A 96 2.52 -4.01 -11.41
N LEU A 97 1.42 -4.62 -11.87
CA LEU A 97 0.97 -5.92 -11.36
C LEU A 97 2.05 -7.00 -11.58
N GLY A 98 2.64 -7.04 -12.78
CA GLY A 98 3.69 -8.00 -13.10
C GLY A 98 4.97 -7.80 -12.29
N ILE A 99 5.42 -6.56 -12.12
CA ILE A 99 6.61 -6.24 -11.31
C ILE A 99 6.39 -6.58 -9.83
N THR A 100 5.19 -6.31 -9.31
CA THR A 100 4.83 -6.68 -7.93
C THR A 100 4.89 -8.20 -7.74
N HIS A 101 4.28 -8.97 -8.65
CA HIS A 101 4.36 -10.43 -8.64
C HIS A 101 5.82 -10.91 -8.69
N ASP A 102 6.61 -10.38 -9.63
CA ASP A 102 8.02 -10.74 -9.80
C ASP A 102 8.83 -10.50 -8.54
N PHE A 103 8.60 -9.39 -7.83
CA PHE A 103 9.25 -9.11 -6.56
C PHE A 103 8.92 -10.19 -5.52
N PHE A 104 7.64 -10.47 -5.28
CA PHE A 104 7.22 -11.48 -4.32
C PHE A 104 7.76 -12.89 -4.66
N TRP A 105 7.75 -13.26 -5.94
CA TRP A 105 8.25 -14.55 -6.39
C TRP A 105 9.78 -14.66 -6.31
N LYS A 106 10.51 -13.71 -6.89
CA LYS A 106 11.98 -13.76 -6.98
C LYS A 106 12.65 -13.54 -5.64
N ILE A 107 12.08 -12.66 -4.80
CA ILE A 107 12.68 -12.31 -3.51
C ILE A 107 12.17 -13.20 -2.39
N TYR A 108 10.85 -13.43 -2.28
CA TYR A 108 10.26 -14.14 -1.14
C TYR A 108 9.75 -15.54 -1.48
N HIS A 109 9.91 -16.01 -2.72
CA HIS A 109 9.37 -17.29 -3.19
C HIS A 109 7.87 -17.45 -2.91
N ARG A 110 7.15 -16.32 -2.91
CA ARG A 110 5.70 -16.28 -2.72
C ARG A 110 5.01 -16.34 -4.07
N ASP A 111 4.10 -17.29 -4.23
CA ASP A 111 3.33 -17.48 -5.45
C ASP A 111 2.08 -16.59 -5.46
N SER A 112 2.21 -15.38 -5.98
CA SER A 112 1.16 -14.34 -5.99
C SER A 112 0.65 -13.94 -4.58
N LEU A 113 -0.49 -13.24 -4.51
CA LEU A 113 -0.96 -12.60 -3.27
C LEU A 113 -1.36 -13.60 -2.19
N ASP A 114 -1.85 -14.79 -2.56
CA ASP A 114 -2.36 -15.81 -1.64
C ASP A 114 -1.43 -17.02 -1.45
N ASN A 115 -0.22 -16.93 -2.02
CA ASN A 115 0.78 -17.99 -2.07
C ASN A 115 0.31 -19.27 -2.79
N LYS A 116 -0.66 -19.16 -3.70
CA LYS A 116 -1.22 -20.25 -4.50
C LYS A 116 -1.33 -19.90 -5.99
N GLY A 117 -0.79 -18.75 -6.40
CA GLY A 117 -0.79 -18.31 -7.79
C GLY A 117 -2.03 -17.52 -8.18
N LEU A 118 -2.72 -16.84 -7.26
CA LEU A 118 -3.88 -15.98 -7.59
C LEU A 118 -3.63 -15.13 -8.86
N ALA A 119 -4.52 -15.23 -9.85
CA ALA A 119 -4.45 -14.37 -11.03
C ALA A 119 -4.62 -12.89 -10.63
N LEU A 120 -3.78 -12.01 -11.17
CA LEU A 120 -3.82 -10.59 -10.84
C LEU A 120 -4.75 -9.85 -11.80
N THR A 121 -5.96 -9.55 -11.33
CA THR A 121 -6.95 -8.76 -12.07
C THR A 121 -6.86 -7.28 -11.71
N GLY A 122 -6.92 -6.40 -12.71
CA GLY A 122 -6.98 -4.95 -12.52
C GLY A 122 -8.02 -4.29 -13.42
N THR A 123 -8.76 -3.31 -12.91
CA THR A 123 -9.71 -2.50 -13.68
C THR A 123 -9.28 -1.04 -13.66
N VAL A 124 -9.08 -0.45 -14.85
CA VAL A 124 -8.75 0.97 -15.03
C VAL A 124 -9.98 1.78 -15.43
N HIS A 125 -9.85 3.12 -15.43
CA HIS A 125 -10.90 4.08 -15.79
C HIS A 125 -12.18 3.89 -14.98
N TYR A 126 -12.03 3.58 -13.68
CA TYR A 126 -13.14 3.38 -12.78
C TYR A 126 -13.76 4.71 -12.35
N GLY A 127 -15.03 4.91 -12.69
CA GLY A 127 -15.73 6.17 -12.46
C GLY A 127 -15.13 7.35 -13.22
N ARG A 128 -15.75 8.53 -13.10
CA ARG A 128 -15.24 9.78 -13.66
C ARG A 128 -14.51 10.59 -12.60
N ASP A 129 -13.31 11.04 -12.94
CA ASP A 129 -12.44 11.85 -12.07
C ASP A 129 -12.29 11.24 -10.66
N TYR A 130 -12.27 9.90 -10.60
CA TYR A 130 -12.31 9.16 -9.34
C TYR A 130 -10.96 9.28 -8.63
N GLN A 131 -10.98 9.85 -7.43
CA GLN A 131 -9.77 10.22 -6.69
C GLN A 131 -9.31 9.11 -5.75
N ASN A 132 -9.26 7.86 -6.23
CA ASN A 132 -8.75 6.74 -5.43
C ASN A 132 -8.32 5.52 -6.26
N ALA A 133 -7.59 4.63 -5.62
CA ALA A 133 -7.42 3.22 -6.01
C ALA A 133 -7.65 2.33 -4.79
N PHE A 134 -7.99 1.06 -5.04
CA PHE A 134 -8.26 0.11 -3.96
C PHE A 134 -8.13 -1.35 -4.39
N TRP A 135 -7.71 -2.20 -3.45
CA TRP A 135 -7.95 -3.64 -3.47
C TRP A 135 -9.31 -3.98 -2.84
N ASN A 136 -10.16 -4.69 -3.59
CA ASN A 136 -11.50 -5.06 -3.13
C ASN A 136 -11.61 -6.50 -2.60
N GLY A 137 -10.49 -7.20 -2.39
CA GLY A 137 -10.45 -8.62 -2.01
C GLY A 137 -10.35 -9.61 -3.17
N GLN A 138 -10.52 -9.14 -4.41
CA GLN A 138 -10.45 -9.98 -5.62
C GLN A 138 -9.67 -9.34 -6.77
N GLN A 139 -9.76 -8.01 -6.93
CA GLN A 139 -9.09 -7.28 -8.00
C GLN A 139 -8.68 -5.88 -7.55
N MET A 140 -7.72 -5.33 -8.29
CA MET A 140 -7.33 -3.93 -8.22
C MET A 140 -8.30 -3.05 -9.00
N VAL A 141 -8.61 -1.87 -8.48
CA VAL A 141 -9.46 -0.87 -9.16
C VAL A 141 -8.77 0.49 -9.12
N PHE A 142 -8.65 1.13 -10.27
CA PHE A 142 -7.92 2.39 -10.43
C PHE A 142 -8.81 3.50 -11.00
N GLY A 143 -8.88 4.62 -10.29
CA GLY A 143 -9.40 5.88 -10.82
C GLY A 143 -8.37 6.65 -11.63
N ASP A 144 -8.87 7.56 -12.46
CA ASP A 144 -8.03 8.42 -13.30
C ASP A 144 -7.52 9.68 -12.58
N GLY A 145 -8.01 9.95 -11.36
CA GLY A 145 -7.81 11.24 -10.70
C GLY A 145 -8.53 12.37 -11.44
N ASP A 146 -8.46 13.58 -10.90
CA ASP A 146 -9.10 14.77 -11.47
C ASP A 146 -8.13 15.63 -12.30
N GLY A 147 -6.85 15.26 -12.36
CA GLY A 147 -5.80 15.99 -13.09
C GLY A 147 -5.42 17.35 -12.47
N GLU A 148 -6.16 17.82 -11.47
CA GLU A 148 -5.88 19.05 -10.72
C GLU A 148 -5.24 18.77 -9.35
N ILE A 149 -5.64 17.68 -8.68
CA ILE A 149 -5.13 17.30 -7.36
C ILE A 149 -4.35 15.99 -7.47
N PHE A 150 -4.96 14.99 -8.11
CA PHE A 150 -4.37 13.69 -8.32
C PHE A 150 -4.28 13.37 -9.81
N ASN A 151 -3.13 12.84 -10.21
CA ASN A 151 -2.96 12.16 -11.49
C ASN A 151 -3.62 10.77 -11.44
N ARG A 152 -3.57 10.04 -12.56
CA ARG A 152 -4.05 8.64 -12.64
C ARG A 152 -3.40 7.76 -11.57
N PHE A 153 -4.20 6.92 -10.92
CA PHE A 153 -3.73 6.11 -9.80
C PHE A 153 -2.85 4.92 -10.22
N THR A 154 -2.74 4.65 -11.52
CA THR A 154 -1.77 3.71 -12.07
C THR A 154 -0.37 4.31 -12.19
N SER A 155 -0.18 5.62 -12.05
CA SER A 155 1.11 6.30 -12.32
C SER A 155 2.20 6.06 -11.28
N SER A 156 1.87 5.51 -10.11
CA SER A 156 2.80 5.24 -9.01
C SER A 156 2.84 3.75 -8.71
N ILE A 157 3.98 3.11 -9.02
CA ILE A 157 4.19 1.68 -8.82
C ILE A 157 4.06 1.27 -7.35
N ASP A 158 4.54 2.11 -6.44
CA ASP A 158 4.47 1.88 -4.99
C ASP A 158 3.03 1.96 -4.47
N VAL A 159 2.16 2.79 -5.04
CA VAL A 159 0.72 2.78 -4.75
C VAL A 159 0.06 1.50 -5.27
N VAL A 160 0.37 1.06 -6.49
CA VAL A 160 -0.15 -0.20 -7.02
C VAL A 160 0.28 -1.39 -6.15
N ALA A 161 1.55 -1.43 -5.76
CA ALA A 161 2.11 -2.49 -4.93
C ALA A 161 1.62 -2.44 -3.48
N HIS A 162 1.36 -1.25 -2.93
CA HIS A 162 0.73 -1.05 -1.61
C HIS A 162 -0.63 -1.72 -1.59
N GLU A 163 -1.48 -1.46 -2.58
CA GLU A 163 -2.82 -2.02 -2.63
C GLU A 163 -2.82 -3.55 -2.78
N LEU A 164 -1.95 -4.09 -3.65
CA LEU A 164 -1.76 -5.54 -3.78
C LEU A 164 -1.26 -6.20 -2.48
N THR A 165 -0.46 -5.48 -1.69
CA THR A 165 0.07 -5.97 -0.41
C THR A 165 -1.02 -6.16 0.65
N HIS A 166 -2.14 -5.43 0.58
CA HIS A 166 -3.28 -5.74 1.44
C HIS A 166 -3.79 -7.17 1.22
N GLY A 167 -3.81 -7.66 -0.03
CA GLY A 167 -4.15 -9.04 -0.35
C GLY A 167 -3.18 -10.07 0.26
N VAL A 168 -1.89 -9.74 0.36
CA VAL A 168 -0.90 -10.56 1.08
C VAL A 168 -1.21 -10.56 2.58
N THR A 169 -1.45 -9.39 3.16
CA THR A 169 -1.75 -9.27 4.59
C THR A 169 -3.02 -10.03 4.97
N GLU A 170 -4.06 -10.00 4.13
CA GLU A 170 -5.32 -10.72 4.32
C GLU A 170 -5.17 -12.25 4.32
N THR A 171 -4.18 -12.78 3.60
CA THR A 171 -3.97 -14.23 3.44
C THR A 171 -2.98 -14.80 4.44
N GLU A 172 -2.21 -13.94 5.10
CA GLU A 172 -1.26 -14.28 6.16
C GLU A 172 -1.81 -13.90 7.55
N ALA A 173 -1.24 -12.89 8.22
CA ALA A 173 -1.60 -12.50 9.57
C ALA A 173 -3.05 -12.01 9.71
N GLY A 174 -3.66 -11.45 8.66
CA GLY A 174 -5.04 -10.95 8.71
C GLY A 174 -5.24 -9.84 9.73
N LEU A 175 -4.29 -8.89 9.81
CA LEU A 175 -4.31 -7.80 10.78
C LEU A 175 -5.61 -7.00 10.69
N ILE A 176 -6.30 -6.88 11.82
CA ILE A 176 -7.55 -6.13 11.95
C ILE A 176 -7.26 -4.67 11.62
N TYR A 177 -8.07 -4.11 10.72
CA TYR A 177 -7.94 -2.74 10.24
C TYR A 177 -8.49 -1.70 11.25
N PHE A 178 -7.88 -1.68 12.43
CA PHE A 178 -8.22 -0.76 13.51
C PHE A 178 -7.00 -0.46 14.41
N GLY A 179 -6.84 0.80 14.83
CA GLY A 179 -5.81 1.22 15.78
C GLY A 179 -4.39 0.81 15.34
N GLN A 180 -3.60 0.24 16.25
CA GLN A 180 -2.21 -0.16 15.95
C GLN A 180 -2.13 -1.31 14.95
N SER A 181 -2.99 -2.34 15.03
CA SER A 181 -2.96 -3.43 14.05
C SER A 181 -3.31 -2.95 12.64
N GLY A 182 -4.22 -1.97 12.54
CA GLY A 182 -4.54 -1.34 11.25
C GLY A 182 -3.41 -0.44 10.75
N ALA A 183 -2.75 0.31 11.63
CA ALA A 183 -1.57 1.09 11.27
C ALA A 183 -0.37 0.21 10.85
N LEU A 184 -0.25 -1.01 11.41
CA LEU A 184 0.71 -2.02 10.95
C LEU A 184 0.32 -2.59 9.57
N ASN A 185 -0.97 -2.82 9.32
CA ASN A 185 -1.48 -3.26 8.02
C ASN A 185 -1.11 -2.22 6.93
N GLU A 186 -1.41 -0.95 7.17
CA GLU A 186 -0.99 0.17 6.30
C GLU A 186 0.54 0.26 6.13
N SER A 187 1.28 0.10 7.23
CA SER A 187 2.74 0.18 7.19
C SER A 187 3.37 -0.97 6.42
N LEU A 188 2.85 -2.20 6.53
CA LEU A 188 3.30 -3.34 5.73
C LEU A 188 3.07 -3.10 4.23
N SER A 189 1.92 -2.51 3.87
CA SER A 189 1.63 -2.11 2.48
C SER A 189 2.59 -1.02 1.99
N ASP A 190 2.89 0.00 2.78
CA ASP A 190 3.90 1.03 2.44
C ASP A 190 5.32 0.44 2.32
N VAL A 191 5.70 -0.45 3.24
CA VAL A 191 7.01 -1.14 3.26
C VAL A 191 7.18 -1.97 2.00
N LEU A 192 6.26 -2.89 1.72
CA LEU A 192 6.40 -3.79 0.58
C LEU A 192 6.20 -3.05 -0.74
N GLY A 193 5.33 -2.05 -0.80
CA GLY A 193 5.19 -1.15 -1.96
C GLY A 193 6.49 -0.40 -2.27
N SER A 194 7.14 0.14 -1.25
CA SER A 194 8.46 0.79 -1.39
C SER A 194 9.54 -0.19 -1.83
N LEU A 195 9.54 -1.42 -1.30
CA LEU A 195 10.50 -2.44 -1.72
C LEU A 195 10.29 -2.88 -3.18
N VAL A 196 9.05 -2.97 -3.66
CA VAL A 196 8.76 -3.23 -5.08
C VAL A 196 9.32 -2.12 -5.97
N LYS A 197 9.11 -0.84 -5.60
CA LYS A 197 9.70 0.29 -6.32
C LYS A 197 11.23 0.23 -6.35
N GLN A 198 11.85 -0.01 -5.19
CA GLN A 198 13.31 -0.12 -5.09
C GLN A 198 13.85 -1.31 -5.89
N PHE A 199 13.15 -2.45 -5.88
CA PHE A 199 13.49 -3.61 -6.70
C PHE A 199 13.40 -3.29 -8.19
N HIS A 200 12.34 -2.63 -8.62
CA HIS A 200 12.19 -2.23 -10.02
C HIS A 200 13.32 -1.30 -10.49
N LEU A 201 13.69 -0.33 -9.65
CA LEU A 201 14.71 0.68 -9.94
C LEU A 201 16.13 0.24 -9.57
N GLN A 202 16.30 -0.97 -9.01
CA GLN A 202 17.58 -1.51 -8.53
C GLN A 202 18.28 -0.57 -7.53
N GLN A 203 17.53 -0.04 -6.57
CA GLN A 203 18.01 0.93 -5.59
C GLN A 203 18.35 0.27 -4.25
N THR A 204 19.50 0.64 -3.70
CA THR A 204 19.83 0.37 -2.29
C THR A 204 19.03 1.27 -1.35
N ALA A 205 18.98 0.92 -0.07
CA ALA A 205 18.27 1.70 0.96
C ALA A 205 18.70 3.17 1.03
N GLY A 206 19.98 3.46 0.74
CA GLY A 206 20.52 4.83 0.73
C GLY A 206 20.19 5.65 -0.53
N GLN A 207 19.70 5.01 -1.59
CA GLN A 207 19.34 5.64 -2.87
C GLN A 207 17.83 5.86 -3.02
N ALA A 208 17.02 5.07 -2.31
CA ALA A 208 15.57 5.13 -2.39
C ALA A 208 15.01 6.47 -1.87
N ASP A 209 13.91 6.93 -2.47
CA ASP A 209 13.23 8.17 -2.07
C ASP A 209 12.46 8.05 -0.74
N TRP A 210 11.96 6.86 -0.42
CA TRP A 210 11.12 6.58 0.75
C TRP A 210 9.84 7.43 0.81
N ILE A 211 9.28 7.75 -0.36
CA ILE A 211 8.03 8.49 -0.56
C ILE A 211 6.97 7.54 -1.12
N ILE A 212 5.79 7.57 -0.51
CA ILE A 212 4.61 6.86 -1.01
C ILE A 212 3.79 7.79 -1.89
N GLY A 213 3.47 7.37 -3.11
CA GLY A 213 2.71 8.15 -4.08
C GLY A 213 3.53 9.25 -4.75
N GLU A 214 4.83 9.05 -4.96
CA GLU A 214 5.63 9.98 -5.77
C GLU A 214 5.04 10.07 -7.19
N GLY A 215 4.84 11.29 -7.68
CA GLY A 215 4.25 11.54 -9.00
C GLY A 215 2.72 11.44 -9.05
N LEU A 216 2.05 11.00 -7.97
CA LEU A 216 0.58 10.95 -7.90
C LEU A 216 -0.03 12.33 -7.72
N LEU A 217 0.63 13.23 -6.97
CA LEU A 217 0.16 14.61 -6.80
C LEU A 217 0.33 15.39 -8.11
N ALA A 218 -0.73 16.06 -8.54
CA ALA A 218 -0.74 16.84 -9.77
C ALA A 218 0.17 18.07 -9.68
N LYS A 219 0.59 18.58 -10.85
CA LYS A 219 1.41 19.79 -10.93
C LYS A 219 0.67 20.97 -10.30
N GLY A 220 1.28 21.59 -9.30
CA GLY A 220 0.72 22.75 -8.59
C GLY A 220 0.36 22.45 -7.13
N ILE A 221 0.25 21.18 -6.75
CA ILE A 221 0.13 20.76 -5.36
C ILE A 221 1.51 20.79 -4.68
N ASN A 222 1.60 21.42 -3.51
CA ASN A 222 2.84 21.48 -2.74
C ASN A 222 3.06 20.20 -1.89
N GLY A 223 3.59 19.17 -2.54
CA GLY A 223 3.95 17.92 -1.88
C GLY A 223 4.86 17.03 -2.73
N LYS A 224 5.52 16.09 -2.08
CA LYS A 224 6.37 15.06 -2.70
C LYS A 224 5.59 13.79 -3.03
N GLY A 225 4.55 13.51 -2.23
CA GLY A 225 3.69 12.33 -2.30
C GLY A 225 2.69 12.35 -1.15
N LEU A 226 2.04 11.22 -0.91
CA LEU A 226 1.04 11.05 0.17
C LEU A 226 1.69 10.92 1.54
N ARG A 227 2.81 10.19 1.63
CA ARG A 227 3.51 9.90 2.90
C ARG A 227 5.02 9.87 2.68
N SER A 228 5.77 10.10 3.76
CA SER A 228 7.22 9.88 3.81
C SER A 228 7.52 8.83 4.88
N MET A 229 8.14 7.72 4.48
CA MET A 229 8.58 6.72 5.44
C MET A 229 9.79 7.21 6.24
N ALA A 230 10.67 7.99 5.62
CA ALA A 230 11.87 8.53 6.28
C ALA A 230 11.55 9.63 7.30
N ALA A 231 10.62 10.53 6.95
CA ALA A 231 10.23 11.68 7.77
C ALA A 231 8.70 11.89 7.75
N PRO A 232 7.92 11.04 8.47
CA PRO A 232 6.47 11.21 8.57
C PRO A 232 6.08 12.62 9.04
N GLY A 233 5.04 13.19 8.44
CA GLY A 233 4.60 14.57 8.71
C GLY A 233 5.23 15.63 7.78
N THR A 234 5.94 15.21 6.73
CA THR A 234 6.66 16.11 5.81
C THR A 234 6.39 15.85 4.33
N ALA A 235 5.48 14.91 4.00
CA ALA A 235 5.23 14.54 2.60
C ALA A 235 4.59 15.66 1.80
N TYR A 236 3.71 16.47 2.42
CA TYR A 236 3.03 17.60 1.79
C TYR A 236 2.68 18.68 2.82
N ASP A 237 2.59 19.92 2.34
CA ASP A 237 2.14 21.10 3.08
C ASP A 237 1.51 22.10 2.10
N ASP A 238 0.24 21.85 1.78
CA ASP A 238 -0.46 22.49 0.67
C ASP A 238 -1.75 23.18 1.16
N PRO A 239 -2.13 24.36 0.64
CA PRO A 239 -3.36 25.03 1.06
C PRO A 239 -4.63 24.19 0.90
N LEU A 240 -4.70 23.38 -0.16
CA LEU A 240 -5.84 22.52 -0.49
C LEU A 240 -5.79 21.20 0.30
N LEU A 241 -4.64 20.52 0.34
CA LEU A 241 -4.50 19.22 1.04
C LEU A 241 -4.22 19.35 2.55
N GLY A 242 -3.88 20.55 3.03
CA GLY A 242 -3.36 20.77 4.37
C GLY A 242 -1.93 20.28 4.51
N LYS A 243 -1.53 19.98 5.75
CA LYS A 243 -0.22 19.42 6.08
C LYS A 243 -0.33 17.94 6.40
N ASP A 244 0.68 17.16 6.01
CA ASP A 244 0.84 15.76 6.39
C ASP A 244 0.74 15.60 7.93
N PRO A 245 -0.26 14.87 8.44
CA PRO A 245 -0.54 14.78 9.87
C PRO A 245 0.26 13.67 10.59
N GLN A 246 1.05 12.86 9.88
CA GLN A 246 1.63 11.66 10.48
C GLN A 246 2.68 11.97 11.58
N PRO A 247 2.61 11.34 12.76
CA PRO A 247 3.65 11.43 13.76
C PRO A 247 4.83 10.51 13.39
N ALA A 248 6.04 10.99 13.66
CA ALA A 248 7.28 10.22 13.47
C ALA A 248 7.72 9.43 14.73
N HIS A 249 6.97 9.49 15.84
CA HIS A 249 7.34 8.91 17.13
C HIS A 249 6.11 8.60 18.00
N MET A 250 6.17 7.53 18.81
CA MET A 250 5.08 7.07 19.67
C MET A 250 4.59 8.08 20.71
N GLN A 251 5.45 8.99 21.16
CA GLN A 251 5.07 10.08 22.05
C GLN A 251 3.96 10.97 21.47
N ASN A 252 3.89 11.05 20.13
CA ASN A 252 2.92 11.83 19.39
C ASN A 252 1.82 10.95 18.76
N PHE A 253 1.67 9.70 19.23
CA PHE A 253 0.64 8.80 18.74
C PHE A 253 -0.75 9.44 18.86
N ILE A 254 -1.48 9.46 17.75
CA ILE A 254 -2.78 10.12 17.66
C ILE A 254 -3.85 9.15 18.14
N LYS A 255 -4.46 9.45 19.30
CA LYS A 255 -5.61 8.72 19.83
C LYS A 255 -6.89 9.30 19.25
N THR A 256 -7.50 8.60 18.30
CA THR A 256 -8.74 9.02 17.64
C THR A 256 -9.69 7.84 17.42
N ARG A 257 -10.94 8.13 17.05
CA ARG A 257 -11.90 7.15 16.51
C ARG A 257 -12.09 7.31 15.00
N GLU A 258 -11.63 8.43 14.44
CA GLU A 258 -11.60 8.64 13.00
C GLU A 258 -10.57 7.71 12.36
N ASP A 259 -10.67 7.53 11.04
CA ASP A 259 -9.67 6.77 10.28
C ASP A 259 -9.40 5.38 10.89
N ASN A 260 -10.47 4.69 11.30
CA ASN A 260 -10.41 3.40 11.99
C ASN A 260 -9.47 3.38 13.21
N GLY A 261 -9.43 4.46 13.99
CA GLY A 261 -8.48 4.58 15.09
C GLY A 261 -7.10 5.10 14.66
N GLY A 262 -7.03 5.82 13.54
CA GLY A 262 -5.83 6.45 13.01
C GLY A 262 -4.88 5.48 12.32
N VAL A 263 -5.39 4.61 11.46
CA VAL A 263 -4.56 3.61 10.74
C VAL A 263 -3.59 4.28 9.77
N HIS A 264 -4.07 5.24 8.96
CA HIS A 264 -3.22 6.03 8.07
C HIS A 264 -2.50 7.13 8.84
N LEU A 265 -3.11 7.64 9.91
CA LEU A 265 -2.49 8.68 10.74
C LEU A 265 -1.23 8.16 11.44
N ASN A 266 -1.26 6.96 12.02
CA ASN A 266 -0.19 6.44 12.86
C ASN A 266 0.77 5.47 12.14
N SER A 267 0.54 5.10 10.87
CA SER A 267 1.43 4.20 10.11
C SER A 267 2.83 4.79 9.86
N GLY A 268 2.98 6.11 9.97
CA GLY A 268 4.28 6.80 9.92
C GLY A 268 5.29 6.28 10.96
N ILE A 269 4.83 5.87 12.15
CA ILE A 269 5.70 5.37 13.23
C ILE A 269 6.40 4.06 12.83
N PRO A 270 5.68 2.98 12.48
CA PRO A 270 6.30 1.75 11.99
C PRO A 270 7.00 1.91 10.62
N ASN A 271 6.51 2.80 9.74
CA ASN A 271 7.22 3.12 8.49
C ASN A 271 8.63 3.66 8.75
N ARG A 272 8.75 4.58 9.71
CA ARG A 272 10.04 5.15 10.10
C ARG A 272 10.95 4.14 10.77
N ALA A 273 10.40 3.20 11.55
CA ALA A 273 11.19 2.10 12.09
C ALA A 273 11.79 1.23 10.97
N PHE A 274 10.99 0.88 9.94
CA PHE A 274 11.52 0.13 8.80
C PHE A 274 12.60 0.90 8.06
N TYR A 275 12.37 2.17 7.74
CA TYR A 275 13.35 3.05 7.08
C TYR A 275 14.69 3.07 7.85
N LEU A 276 14.64 3.35 9.16
CA LEU A 276 15.83 3.43 10.00
C LEU A 276 16.59 2.10 10.04
N ALA A 277 15.88 0.98 10.16
CA ALA A 277 16.48 -0.36 10.14
C ALA A 277 17.14 -0.63 8.78
N ALA A 278 16.43 -0.38 7.67
CA ALA A 278 16.94 -0.61 6.31
C ALA A 278 18.19 0.23 6.01
N CYS A 279 18.19 1.52 6.37
CA CYS A 279 19.35 2.39 6.18
C CYS A 279 20.54 1.99 7.06
N GLN A 280 20.30 1.58 8.31
CA GLN A 280 21.36 1.11 9.21
C GLN A 280 21.98 -0.20 8.74
N ILE A 281 21.17 -1.10 8.17
CA ILE A 281 21.63 -2.39 7.63
C ILE A 281 22.36 -2.20 6.28
N GLY A 282 21.90 -1.27 5.45
CA GLY A 282 22.47 -0.97 4.13
C GLY A 282 22.17 -2.03 3.08
N GLY A 283 22.66 -1.80 1.86
CA GLY A 283 22.41 -2.67 0.71
C GLY A 283 20.97 -2.58 0.19
N TYR A 284 20.49 -3.65 -0.44
CA TYR A 284 19.10 -3.71 -0.90
C TYR A 284 18.16 -4.02 0.27
N ALA A 285 17.21 -3.12 0.53
CA ALA A 285 16.39 -3.18 1.75
C ALA A 285 15.55 -4.47 1.84
N TRP A 286 15.20 -5.09 0.72
CA TRP A 286 14.43 -6.33 0.67
C TRP A 286 15.20 -7.58 1.12
N GLU A 287 16.54 -7.57 1.12
CA GLU A 287 17.35 -8.76 1.39
C GLU A 287 17.45 -9.13 2.88
N LYS A 288 17.34 -8.14 3.78
CA LYS A 288 17.51 -8.33 5.22
C LYS A 288 16.36 -7.75 6.01
N ALA A 289 16.20 -6.42 5.97
CA ALA A 289 15.10 -5.75 6.67
C ALA A 289 13.74 -6.22 6.12
N GLY A 290 13.59 -6.27 4.79
CA GLY A 290 12.37 -6.74 4.13
C GLY A 290 12.01 -8.17 4.52
N TYR A 291 12.98 -9.09 4.53
CA TYR A 291 12.78 -10.46 5.01
C TYR A 291 12.33 -10.54 6.48
N ALA A 292 12.87 -9.71 7.37
CA ALA A 292 12.44 -9.69 8.77
C ALA A 292 10.96 -9.24 8.91
N TRP A 293 10.53 -8.25 8.13
CA TRP A 293 9.13 -7.81 8.10
C TRP A 293 8.21 -8.84 7.44
N TYR A 294 8.64 -9.41 6.31
CA TYR A 294 7.87 -10.42 5.58
C TYR A 294 7.66 -11.69 6.41
N ASP A 295 8.71 -12.20 7.06
CA ASP A 295 8.60 -13.33 7.97
C ASP A 295 7.70 -13.05 9.17
N THR A 296 7.75 -11.83 9.70
CA THR A 296 6.85 -11.41 10.79
C THR A 296 5.40 -11.42 10.33
N LEU A 297 5.12 -10.94 9.11
CA LEU A 297 3.78 -11.01 8.52
C LEU A 297 3.29 -12.46 8.34
N CYS A 298 4.18 -13.39 7.99
CA CYS A 298 3.87 -14.81 7.84
C CYS A 298 3.89 -15.60 9.17
N ASP A 299 4.25 -14.98 10.29
CA ASP A 299 4.36 -15.66 11.58
C ASP A 299 2.98 -15.91 12.19
N ARG A 300 2.68 -17.17 12.51
CA ARG A 300 1.42 -17.58 13.15
C ARG A 300 1.27 -17.04 14.58
N ASN A 301 2.35 -16.58 15.19
CA ASN A 301 2.34 -15.94 16.50
C ASN A 301 1.97 -14.45 16.42
N LEU A 302 1.95 -13.84 15.23
CA LEU A 302 1.47 -12.47 15.06
C LEU A 302 -0.05 -12.45 15.18
N ALA A 303 -0.55 -11.91 16.30
CA ALA A 303 -1.98 -11.80 16.53
C ALA A 303 -2.64 -10.82 15.55
N GLN A 304 -3.89 -11.09 15.15
CA GLN A 304 -4.67 -10.19 14.28
C GLN A 304 -4.84 -8.78 14.85
N ASN A 305 -4.84 -8.63 16.18
CA ASN A 305 -4.92 -7.37 16.90
C ASN A 305 -3.57 -6.91 17.47
N ALA A 306 -2.45 -7.33 16.87
CA ALA A 306 -1.11 -7.02 17.35
C ALA A 306 -0.87 -5.53 17.57
N SER A 307 -0.19 -5.21 18.66
CA SER A 307 0.36 -3.90 18.93
C SER A 307 1.67 -3.68 18.16
N PHE A 308 2.15 -2.44 18.13
CA PHE A 308 3.47 -2.12 17.59
C PHE A 308 4.59 -2.85 18.33
N ALA A 309 4.46 -3.04 19.65
CA ALA A 309 5.47 -3.75 20.44
C ALA A 309 5.52 -5.25 20.12
N ASP A 310 4.35 -5.88 19.92
CA ASP A 310 4.27 -7.29 19.52
C ASP A 310 4.96 -7.50 18.16
N PHE A 311 4.66 -6.64 17.20
CA PHE A 311 5.27 -6.68 15.87
C PHE A 311 6.78 -6.40 15.92
N ALA A 312 7.21 -5.40 16.70
CA ALA A 312 8.61 -5.08 16.88
C ALA A 312 9.42 -6.27 17.42
N GLY A 313 8.92 -6.95 18.45
CA GLY A 313 9.56 -8.14 19.02
C GLY A 313 9.77 -9.25 17.99
N LEU A 314 8.75 -9.52 17.17
CA LEU A 314 8.85 -10.53 16.11
C LEU A 314 9.82 -10.13 14.99
N THR A 315 9.85 -8.86 14.58
CA THR A 315 10.83 -8.41 13.56
C THR A 315 12.27 -8.57 14.03
N ILE A 316 12.56 -8.34 15.31
CA ILE A 316 13.89 -8.54 15.89
C ILE A 316 14.24 -10.03 15.86
N ALA A 317 13.33 -10.89 16.32
CA ALA A 317 13.54 -12.34 16.35
C ALA A 317 13.78 -12.93 14.95
N HIS A 318 12.99 -12.53 13.95
CA HIS A 318 13.16 -12.97 12.56
C HIS A 318 14.42 -12.39 11.92
N GLY A 319 14.75 -11.14 12.23
CA GLY A 319 16.01 -10.52 11.81
C GLY A 319 17.24 -11.25 12.33
N GLU A 320 17.24 -11.62 13.61
CA GLU A 320 18.31 -12.42 14.21
C GLU A 320 18.43 -13.80 13.56
N LYS A 321 17.29 -14.50 13.45
CA LYS A 321 17.22 -15.86 12.91
C LYS A 321 17.75 -15.93 11.47
N ARG A 322 17.43 -14.95 10.63
CA ARG A 322 17.85 -14.95 9.22
C ARG A 322 19.23 -14.37 8.98
N SER A 323 19.56 -13.28 9.67
CA SER A 323 20.69 -12.42 9.29
C SER A 323 21.67 -12.13 10.43
N GLY A 324 21.46 -12.73 11.60
CA GLY A 324 22.32 -12.63 12.77
C GLY A 324 22.12 -11.39 13.62
N GLN A 325 22.84 -11.35 14.75
CA GLN A 325 22.68 -10.37 15.81
C GLN A 325 22.81 -8.91 15.36
N THR A 326 23.71 -8.61 14.42
CA THR A 326 23.91 -7.24 13.92
C THR A 326 22.65 -6.66 13.28
N VAL A 327 21.91 -7.49 12.52
CA VAL A 327 20.63 -7.08 11.91
C VAL A 327 19.56 -6.91 12.97
N ALA A 328 19.46 -7.86 13.90
CA ALA A 328 18.52 -7.78 15.02
C ALA A 328 18.70 -6.49 15.84
N SER A 329 19.95 -6.14 16.17
CA SER A 329 20.26 -4.91 16.91
C SER A 329 19.94 -3.64 16.13
N ALA A 330 20.12 -3.63 14.80
CA ALA A 330 19.71 -2.49 13.96
C ALA A 330 18.18 -2.31 13.96
N ILE A 331 17.42 -3.40 13.86
CA ILE A 331 15.95 -3.40 13.92
C ILE A 331 15.49 -2.94 15.30
N GLU A 332 16.07 -3.47 16.37
CA GLU A 332 15.75 -3.07 17.75
C GLU A 332 16.00 -1.57 17.97
N GLN A 333 17.16 -1.07 17.54
CA GLN A 333 17.50 0.35 17.67
C GLN A 333 16.52 1.23 16.89
N ALA A 334 16.06 0.80 15.71
CA ALA A 334 15.07 1.54 14.95
C ALA A 334 13.73 1.65 15.68
N TRP A 335 13.22 0.55 16.27
CA TRP A 335 12.00 0.57 17.08
C TRP A 335 12.12 1.42 18.34
N LYS A 336 13.27 1.38 19.03
CA LYS A 336 13.57 2.28 20.16
C LYS A 336 13.58 3.75 19.73
N THR A 337 14.16 4.05 18.57
CA THR A 337 14.28 5.41 18.03
C THR A 337 12.91 6.05 17.72
N VAL A 338 11.90 5.24 17.39
CA VAL A 338 10.52 5.71 17.22
C VAL A 338 9.66 5.58 18.49
N GLY A 339 10.26 5.13 19.60
CA GLY A 339 9.64 5.08 20.94
C GLY A 339 8.66 3.92 21.14
N VAL A 340 8.80 2.82 20.39
CA VAL A 340 7.94 1.63 20.53
C VAL A 340 8.47 0.68 21.61
N LEU A 341 9.79 0.55 21.74
CA LEU A 341 10.48 -0.31 22.71
C LEU A 341 11.17 0.49 23.82
#